data_AF-A0A453AN51-F1
#
_entry.id   AF-A0A453AN51-F1
#
_cell.length_a   1.000
_cell.length_b   1.000
_cell.length_c   1.000
_cell.angle_alpha   90.00
_cell.angle_beta   90.00
_cell.angle_gamma   90.00
#
_symmetry.space_group_name_H-M   'P 1'
#
loop_
_entity.id
_entity.type
_entity.pdbx_description
1 polymer ?
#
loop_
_entity_poly.entity_id
_entity_poly.type
_entity_poly.pdbx_seq_one_letter_code
_entity_poly.pdbx_strand_id
1 'polypeptide(L)'
;NQPPPPPAGAGYPTASPPMMPQHEPTFKIFCRADEAYCLTIRHDAVVLAPTNPRDEHQHWYKDMRHSTRVSDAEGHPAFALVNKATGLAVKHSLGQSHPVKLIPYNPEYLDESVLWTESNDVGKGFRCIRMVNNLNLSFDALHGDKDHGGVHDGTGVVLWEFCKGENQSWKILPWGADGGYGYGYGGGSSGGQDPYAPPPAYGGGYRPPPAGAEAYPPPHAHGAEAYAPPGAGYGYGNLHPPVLRGGGGVAAKSIPSNDHHNCSRSSEHMTSDQHAVRVFCKAGEDYSLTARNGTVCLAPTNPRDDYQHWIKDMRHSNKIRDEEGYPAFALVNKVTGECIKHSTGQGHPVKLVPYNPAYQDESVLWTESRDVGKGFRCVRMVNNIYLNFDAFHGDKAHGGVHDGTEVVLWKWCEGDNQRWKILPW
;
A
#
# COMPACT_ATOMS: atom_id res chain seq x y z
N ASN A 1 35.35 -51.22 -23.18
CA ASN A 1 35.67 -49.79 -23.08
C ASN A 1 34.43 -49.01 -22.65
N GLN A 2 34.23 -48.87 -21.34
CA GLN A 2 33.23 -47.96 -20.77
C GLN A 2 33.75 -46.51 -20.79
N PRO A 3 32.88 -45.50 -20.95
CA PRO A 3 33.26 -44.10 -20.82
C PRO A 3 33.52 -43.74 -19.35
N PRO A 4 34.34 -42.71 -19.07
CA PRO A 4 34.71 -42.33 -17.71
C PRO A 4 33.52 -41.67 -16.97
N PRO A 5 33.52 -41.69 -15.62
CA PRO A 5 32.47 -41.05 -14.83
C PRO A 5 32.59 -39.51 -14.90
N PRO A 6 31.46 -38.78 -14.72
CA PRO A 6 31.47 -37.33 -14.70
C PRO A 6 32.16 -36.78 -13.43
N PRO A 7 32.77 -35.59 -13.50
CA PRO A 7 33.45 -34.98 -12.36
C PRO A 7 32.45 -34.56 -11.27
N ALA A 8 32.87 -34.73 -10.02
CA ALA A 8 32.09 -34.39 -8.84
C ALA A 8 32.02 -32.87 -8.60
N GLY A 9 30.80 -32.36 -8.42
CA GLY A 9 30.47 -31.27 -7.51
C GLY A 9 31.02 -29.88 -7.81
N ALA A 10 30.39 -29.15 -8.74
CA ALA A 10 30.33 -27.70 -8.67
C ALA A 10 28.95 -27.33 -8.11
N GLY A 11 28.90 -26.96 -6.83
CA GLY A 11 27.68 -26.46 -6.19
C GLY A 11 27.17 -25.22 -6.92
N TYR A 12 25.87 -25.18 -7.19
CA TYR A 12 25.19 -23.97 -7.65
C TYR A 12 25.42 -22.85 -6.63
N PRO A 13 25.78 -21.62 -7.05
CA PRO A 13 25.81 -20.50 -6.13
C PRO A 13 24.37 -20.24 -5.68
N THR A 14 24.05 -20.59 -4.44
CA THR A 14 22.88 -20.05 -3.75
C THR A 14 23.10 -18.55 -3.69
N ALA A 15 22.27 -17.78 -4.38
CA ALA A 15 22.27 -16.33 -4.25
C ALA A 15 22.05 -15.99 -2.77
N SER A 16 23.09 -15.49 -2.11
CA SER A 16 22.97 -14.93 -0.78
C SER A 16 21.98 -13.76 -0.84
N PRO A 17 21.07 -13.61 0.14
CA PRO A 17 20.28 -12.39 0.23
C PRO A 17 21.24 -11.19 0.33
N PRO A 18 20.87 -10.01 -0.22
CA PRO A 18 21.70 -8.83 -0.15
C PRO A 18 22.08 -8.57 1.31
N MET A 19 23.38 -8.37 1.57
CA MET A 19 23.89 -8.06 2.90
C MET A 19 23.22 -6.78 3.39
N MET A 20 22.31 -6.92 4.36
CA MET A 20 21.69 -5.82 5.08
C MET A 20 22.81 -4.98 5.74
N PRO A 21 22.71 -3.63 5.75
CA PRO A 21 23.68 -2.81 6.47
C PRO A 21 23.72 -3.23 7.94
N GLN A 22 24.82 -3.83 8.39
CA GLN A 22 24.94 -4.41 9.74
C GLN A 22 24.93 -3.39 10.90
N HIS A 23 24.70 -2.11 10.60
CA HIS A 23 24.83 -0.99 11.55
C HIS A 23 23.63 -0.02 11.57
N GLU A 24 22.48 -0.38 10.97
CA GLU A 24 21.30 0.47 11.15
C GLU A 24 20.75 0.35 12.58
N PRO A 25 20.50 1.49 13.26
CA PRO A 25 19.88 1.47 14.58
C PRO A 25 18.50 0.82 14.46
N THR A 26 18.26 -0.20 15.28
CA THR A 26 16.95 -0.83 15.35
C THR A 26 16.08 -0.17 16.38
N PHE A 27 14.78 -0.17 16.14
CA PHE A 27 13.76 0.40 17.00
C PHE A 27 12.87 -0.70 17.58
N LYS A 28 12.39 -0.45 18.80
CA LYS A 28 11.21 -1.08 19.37
C LYS A 28 10.00 -0.21 19.09
N ILE A 29 8.85 -0.85 18.89
CA ILE A 29 7.61 -0.17 18.57
C ILE A 29 6.56 -0.69 19.54
N PHE A 30 5.97 0.18 20.33
CA PHE A 30 5.00 -0.22 21.35
C PHE A 30 3.77 0.68 21.30
N CYS A 31 2.67 0.09 21.76
CA CYS A 31 1.36 0.72 21.79
C CYS A 31 1.16 1.42 23.14
N ARG A 32 0.47 2.56 23.14
CA ARG A 32 0.15 3.29 24.38
C ARG A 32 -0.80 2.52 25.29
N ALA A 33 -1.66 1.67 24.72
CA ALA A 33 -2.58 0.85 25.50
C ALA A 33 -1.85 -0.07 26.50
N ASP A 34 -0.68 -0.60 26.13
CA ASP A 34 0.24 -1.27 27.05
C ASP A 34 1.69 -1.21 26.54
N GLU A 35 2.51 -0.41 27.22
CA GLU A 35 3.92 -0.19 26.86
C GLU A 35 4.82 -1.40 27.18
N ALA A 36 4.32 -2.44 27.88
CA ALA A 36 5.05 -3.67 28.12
C ALA A 36 5.11 -4.59 26.89
N TYR A 37 4.33 -4.30 25.85
CA TYR A 37 4.27 -5.09 24.62
C TYR A 37 4.88 -4.34 23.44
N CYS A 38 5.68 -5.05 22.63
CA CYS A 38 6.28 -4.53 21.42
C CYS A 38 5.77 -5.27 20.18
N LEU A 39 5.79 -4.56 19.05
CA LEU A 39 5.52 -5.08 17.73
C LEU A 39 6.54 -6.18 17.39
N THR A 40 6.05 -7.33 16.94
CA THR A 40 6.86 -8.48 16.50
C THR A 40 6.23 -9.15 15.30
N ILE A 41 6.99 -10.01 14.62
CA ILE A 41 6.45 -10.94 13.63
C ILE A 41 6.32 -12.31 14.27
N ARG A 42 5.12 -12.88 14.23
CA ARG A 42 4.86 -14.28 14.61
C ARG A 42 3.90 -14.91 13.61
N HIS A 43 4.22 -16.10 13.13
CA HIS A 43 3.38 -16.85 12.17
C HIS A 43 2.92 -16.00 10.97
N ASP A 44 3.87 -15.27 10.36
CA ASP A 44 3.64 -14.37 9.22
C ASP A 44 2.64 -13.22 9.47
N ALA A 45 2.39 -12.88 10.74
CA ALA A 45 1.55 -11.76 11.14
C ALA A 45 2.32 -10.74 11.98
N VAL A 46 1.91 -9.47 11.89
CA VAL A 46 2.36 -8.39 12.78
C VAL A 46 1.48 -8.39 14.02
N VAL A 47 2.08 -8.62 15.18
CA VAL A 47 1.37 -8.72 16.47
C VAL A 47 2.12 -7.98 17.56
N LEU A 48 1.45 -7.74 18.69
CA LEU A 48 2.07 -7.33 19.94
C LEU A 48 2.44 -8.55 20.78
N ALA A 49 3.63 -8.51 21.39
CA ALA A 49 4.14 -9.54 22.29
C ALA A 49 4.92 -8.90 23.46
N PRO A 50 5.06 -9.58 24.62
CA PRO A 50 5.86 -9.06 25.72
C PRO A 50 7.25 -8.64 25.28
N THR A 51 7.67 -7.45 25.71
CA THR A 51 8.92 -6.84 25.29
C THR A 51 10.11 -7.72 25.66
N ASN A 52 10.89 -8.11 24.66
CA ASN A 52 12.07 -8.93 24.80
C ASN A 52 13.17 -8.40 23.88
N PRO A 53 14.16 -7.65 24.41
CA PRO A 53 15.27 -7.11 23.62
C PRO A 53 16.18 -8.18 22.98
N ARG A 54 15.99 -9.46 23.30
CA ARG A 54 16.71 -10.59 22.68
C ARG A 54 15.93 -11.23 21.53
N ASP A 55 14.64 -10.90 21.37
CA ASP A 55 13.84 -11.40 20.27
C ASP A 55 14.10 -10.53 19.03
N GLU A 56 14.90 -11.04 18.10
CA GLU A 56 15.25 -10.31 16.87
C GLU A 56 14.02 -9.91 16.02
N HIS A 57 12.87 -10.60 16.18
CA HIS A 57 11.63 -10.23 15.50
C HIS A 57 10.98 -8.98 16.09
N GLN A 58 11.41 -8.50 17.26
CA GLN A 58 11.02 -7.21 17.83
C GLN A 58 11.93 -6.06 17.39
N HIS A 59 12.95 -6.33 16.57
CA HIS A 59 13.84 -5.30 16.03
C HIS A 59 13.36 -4.84 14.66
N TRP A 60 12.99 -3.57 14.57
CA TRP A 60 12.53 -2.95 13.33
C TRP A 60 13.50 -1.85 12.91
N TYR A 61 13.51 -1.46 11.65
CA TYR A 61 14.15 -0.22 11.20
C TYR A 61 13.19 0.55 10.29
N LYS A 62 13.38 1.88 10.27
CA LYS A 62 12.68 2.76 9.35
C LYS A 62 13.59 3.05 8.17
N ASP A 63 13.20 2.59 7.00
CA ASP A 63 13.86 3.02 5.76
C ASP A 63 13.24 4.36 5.31
N MET A 64 14.06 5.41 5.37
CA MET A 64 13.67 6.78 5.05
C MET A 64 14.10 7.20 3.63
N ARG A 65 14.62 6.31 2.78
CA ARG A 65 15.23 6.68 1.47
C ARG A 65 14.27 7.42 0.53
N HIS A 66 12.96 7.27 0.71
CA HIS A 66 11.94 7.94 -0.09
C HIS A 66 11.29 9.17 0.59
N SER A 67 11.66 9.48 1.83
CA SER A 67 11.03 10.52 2.67
C SER A 67 11.06 11.94 2.10
N THR A 68 12.06 12.27 1.27
CA THR A 68 12.18 13.59 0.63
C THR A 68 11.35 13.72 -0.64
N ARG A 69 10.86 12.61 -1.19
CA ARG A 69 10.10 12.56 -2.44
C ARG A 69 8.64 12.15 -2.23
N VAL A 70 8.36 11.49 -1.11
CA VAL A 70 7.03 10.98 -0.78
C VAL A 70 6.66 11.45 0.62
N SER A 71 5.53 12.17 0.69
CA SER A 71 4.85 12.54 1.92
C SER A 71 3.38 12.20 1.79
N ASP A 72 2.67 12.12 2.92
CA ASP A 72 1.22 12.06 2.89
C ASP A 72 0.57 13.41 2.57
N ALA A 73 -0.77 13.46 2.55
CA ALA A 73 -1.55 14.65 2.24
C ALA A 73 -1.43 15.78 3.29
N GLU A 74 -0.90 15.49 4.49
CA GLU A 74 -0.58 16.50 5.50
C GLU A 74 0.89 16.94 5.45
N GLY A 75 1.69 16.33 4.58
CA GLY A 75 3.10 16.65 4.38
C GLY A 75 4.05 15.87 5.30
N HIS A 76 3.58 14.84 6.01
CA HIS A 76 4.48 14.01 6.84
C HIS A 76 5.30 13.08 5.93
N PRO A 77 6.61 12.96 6.17
CA PRO A 77 7.50 12.17 5.31
C PRO A 77 7.21 10.67 5.43
N ALA A 78 7.24 9.98 4.30
CA ALA A 78 7.02 8.55 4.25
C ALA A 78 8.26 7.74 4.65
N PHE A 79 8.01 6.56 5.23
CA PHE A 79 9.01 5.56 5.54
C PHE A 79 8.47 4.14 5.29
N ALA A 80 9.36 3.20 4.98
CA ALA A 80 9.04 1.79 5.05
C ALA A 80 9.40 1.25 6.44
N LEU A 81 8.51 0.45 7.03
CA LEU A 81 8.76 -0.19 8.32
C LEU A 81 9.16 -1.64 8.09
N VAL A 82 10.41 -1.98 8.38
CA VAL A 82 11.00 -3.26 8.00
C VAL A 82 11.53 -4.01 9.21
N ASN A 83 11.21 -5.29 9.28
CA ASN A 83 11.69 -6.15 10.34
C ASN A 83 13.13 -6.60 10.06
N LYS A 84 14.02 -6.46 11.05
CA LYS A 84 15.43 -6.82 10.89
C LYS A 84 15.66 -8.31 10.69
N ALA A 85 14.95 -9.16 11.45
CA ALA A 85 15.17 -10.60 11.42
C ALA A 85 14.70 -11.24 10.11
N THR A 86 13.57 -10.77 9.58
CA THR A 86 12.93 -11.39 8.41
C THR A 86 13.18 -10.66 7.10
N GLY A 87 13.57 -9.37 7.14
CA GLY A 87 13.65 -8.52 5.95
C GLY A 87 12.27 -8.21 5.33
N LEU A 88 11.18 -8.47 6.06
CA LEU A 88 9.83 -8.18 5.60
C LEU A 88 9.41 -6.76 5.99
N ALA A 89 8.84 -6.04 5.03
CA ALA A 89 8.20 -4.74 5.25
C ALA A 89 6.71 -4.90 5.57
N VAL A 90 6.18 -4.02 6.44
CA VAL A 90 4.74 -3.93 6.68
C VAL A 90 4.07 -3.28 5.48
N LYS A 91 3.06 -3.95 4.92
CA LYS A 91 2.30 -3.56 3.73
C LYS A 91 0.85 -3.26 4.08
N HIS A 92 0.26 -2.29 3.37
CA HIS A 92 -1.17 -2.03 3.35
C HIS A 92 -1.95 -3.30 2.98
N SER A 93 -3.21 -3.39 3.42
CA SER A 93 -4.10 -4.51 3.08
C SER A 93 -5.43 -4.00 2.51
N LEU A 94 -6.53 -4.71 2.74
CA LEU A 94 -7.83 -4.48 2.10
C LEU A 94 -8.60 -3.27 2.63
N GLY A 95 -8.15 -2.65 3.71
CA GLY A 95 -8.82 -1.52 4.34
C GLY A 95 -9.18 -1.83 5.78
N GLN A 96 -10.16 -1.11 6.32
CA GLN A 96 -10.57 -1.20 7.72
C GLN A 96 -10.82 -2.65 8.18
N SER A 97 -10.46 -2.93 9.44
CA SER A 97 -10.56 -4.22 10.14
C SER A 97 -9.62 -5.31 9.63
N HIS A 98 -8.90 -5.10 8.53
CA HIS A 98 -8.02 -6.12 7.98
C HIS A 98 -6.63 -6.05 8.60
N PRO A 99 -6.01 -7.20 8.93
CA PRO A 99 -4.60 -7.24 9.35
C PRO A 99 -3.70 -6.57 8.32
N VAL A 100 -2.65 -5.89 8.79
CA VAL A 100 -1.56 -5.48 7.91
C VAL A 100 -0.85 -6.72 7.34
N LYS A 101 -0.25 -6.59 6.16
CA LYS A 101 0.47 -7.69 5.51
C LYS A 101 1.98 -7.53 5.66
N LEU A 102 2.70 -8.60 5.38
CA LEU A 102 4.15 -8.61 5.30
C LEU A 102 4.58 -9.04 3.90
N ILE A 103 5.55 -8.32 3.32
CA ILE A 103 6.16 -8.70 2.04
C ILE A 103 7.69 -8.54 2.09
N PRO A 104 8.45 -9.30 1.27
CA PRO A 104 9.88 -9.04 1.11
C PRO A 104 10.14 -7.59 0.74
N TYR A 105 11.02 -6.93 1.50
CA TYR A 105 11.36 -5.54 1.25
C TYR A 105 12.40 -5.43 0.13
N ASN A 106 12.10 -4.65 -0.90
CA ASN A 106 13.06 -4.28 -1.94
C ASN A 106 13.30 -2.77 -1.92
N PRO A 107 14.43 -2.29 -1.38
CA PRO A 107 14.69 -0.86 -1.26
C PRO A 107 14.96 -0.15 -2.60
N GLU A 108 15.30 -0.90 -3.65
CA GLU A 108 15.55 -0.33 -4.98
C GLU A 108 14.24 -0.07 -5.75
N TYR A 109 13.12 -0.61 -5.25
CA TYR A 109 11.81 -0.45 -5.85
C TYR A 109 10.88 0.33 -4.91
N LEU A 110 10.46 1.51 -5.36
CA LEU A 110 9.47 2.31 -4.67
C LEU A 110 8.09 1.64 -4.78
N ASP A 111 7.75 0.82 -3.80
CA ASP A 111 6.40 0.28 -3.58
C ASP A 111 5.65 1.14 -2.55
N GLU A 112 4.72 1.97 -3.01
CA GLU A 112 3.89 2.81 -2.16
C GLU A 112 3.08 2.02 -1.13
N SER A 113 2.76 0.76 -1.42
CA SER A 113 1.94 -0.06 -0.53
C SER A 113 2.66 -0.47 0.75
N VAL A 114 3.98 -0.25 0.87
CA VAL A 114 4.74 -0.46 2.12
C VAL A 114 5.11 0.84 2.82
N LEU A 115 4.64 1.98 2.33
CA LEU A 115 4.97 3.28 2.87
C LEU A 115 3.93 3.76 3.89
N TRP A 116 4.45 4.22 5.02
CA TRP A 116 3.69 4.71 6.16
C TRP A 116 4.18 6.10 6.54
N THR A 117 3.37 6.86 7.27
CA THR A 117 3.75 8.12 7.87
C THR A 117 3.44 8.13 9.36
N GLU A 118 4.17 8.96 10.11
CA GLU A 118 3.87 9.24 11.51
C GLU A 118 3.13 10.58 11.59
N SER A 119 1.98 10.62 12.27
CA SER A 119 1.24 11.86 12.50
C SER A 119 1.99 12.84 13.41
N ASN A 120 1.39 14.01 13.65
CA ASN A 120 1.76 14.84 14.80
C ASN A 120 1.60 14.05 16.13
N ASP A 121 2.28 14.53 17.16
CA ASP A 121 2.21 13.95 18.52
C ASP A 121 0.76 14.00 19.04
N VAL A 122 0.21 12.84 19.39
CA VAL A 122 -1.14 12.67 19.96
C VAL A 122 -1.14 12.62 21.49
N GLY A 123 0.00 12.96 22.09
CA GLY A 123 0.23 13.08 23.53
C GLY A 123 1.41 12.22 24.00
N LYS A 124 2.24 12.80 24.87
CA LYS A 124 3.35 12.12 25.56
C LYS A 124 4.39 11.47 24.62
N GLY A 125 4.58 11.99 23.40
CA GLY A 125 5.54 11.44 22.44
C GLY A 125 4.97 10.33 21.56
N PHE A 126 3.68 9.98 21.70
CA PHE A 126 3.03 8.99 20.86
C PHE A 126 2.51 9.62 19.57
N ARG A 127 2.46 8.83 18.49
CA ARG A 127 1.98 9.23 17.16
C ARG A 127 1.12 8.13 16.57
N CYS A 128 0.31 8.44 15.56
CA CYS A 128 -0.35 7.44 14.75
C CYS A 128 0.58 7.01 13.63
N ILE A 129 0.64 5.70 13.35
CA ILE A 129 1.30 5.17 12.14
C ILE A 129 0.20 4.92 11.12
N ARG A 130 0.21 5.63 10.00
CA ARG A 130 -0.89 5.66 9.04
C ARG A 130 -0.43 5.42 7.61
N MET A 131 -1.33 4.95 6.76
CA MET A 131 -0.99 4.73 5.35
C MET A 131 -0.61 6.06 4.69
N VAL A 132 0.41 6.05 3.84
CA VAL A 132 0.82 7.27 3.12
C VAL A 132 -0.29 7.81 2.18
N ASN A 133 -1.11 6.92 1.62
CA ASN A 133 -2.13 7.24 0.63
C ASN A 133 -3.57 7.24 1.17
N ASN A 134 -3.77 6.94 2.46
CA ASN A 134 -5.06 6.95 3.12
C ASN A 134 -4.91 7.31 4.60
N LEU A 135 -5.03 8.59 4.92
CA LEU A 135 -4.86 9.09 6.29
C LEU A 135 -5.95 8.66 7.26
N ASN A 136 -7.09 8.15 6.75
CA ASN A 136 -8.15 7.63 7.59
C ASN A 136 -7.74 6.29 8.21
N LEU A 137 -6.89 5.50 7.55
CA LEU A 137 -6.51 4.17 8.03
C LEU A 137 -5.12 4.16 8.68
N SER A 138 -5.09 3.68 9.92
CA SER A 138 -3.90 3.63 10.77
C SER A 138 -3.71 2.27 11.42
N PHE A 139 -2.51 2.04 11.97
CA PHE A 139 -2.24 0.89 12.82
C PHE A 139 -3.14 0.93 14.04
N ASP A 140 -3.81 -0.18 14.28
CA ASP A 140 -4.65 -0.43 15.45
C ASP A 140 -4.27 -1.78 16.06
N ALA A 141 -4.00 -1.79 17.36
CA ALA A 141 -3.92 -3.03 18.11
C ALA A 141 -5.36 -3.54 18.33
N LEU A 142 -5.75 -4.57 17.58
CA LEU A 142 -7.13 -5.04 17.48
C LEU A 142 -7.67 -5.43 18.86
N HIS A 143 -8.75 -4.77 19.30
CA HIS A 143 -9.34 -4.93 20.63
C HIS A 143 -8.35 -4.69 21.79
N GLY A 144 -7.27 -3.97 21.53
CA GLY A 144 -6.22 -3.66 22.51
C GLY A 144 -6.61 -2.60 23.53
N ASP A 145 -7.77 -1.95 23.37
CA ASP A 145 -8.32 -1.06 24.38
C ASP A 145 -8.96 -1.85 25.54
N LYS A 146 -9.09 -1.19 26.69
CA LYS A 146 -9.52 -1.85 27.94
C LYS A 146 -10.96 -2.37 27.90
N ASP A 147 -11.80 -1.78 27.06
CA ASP A 147 -13.22 -2.16 26.99
C ASP A 147 -13.41 -3.44 26.15
N HIS A 148 -12.41 -3.82 25.33
CA HIS A 148 -12.48 -4.97 24.43
C HIS A 148 -11.45 -6.08 24.71
N GLY A 149 -10.71 -6.00 25.81
CA GLY A 149 -9.84 -7.08 26.30
C GLY A 149 -8.43 -6.63 26.66
N GLY A 150 -8.01 -5.45 26.18
CA GLY A 150 -6.67 -4.94 26.38
C GLY A 150 -5.64 -5.63 25.48
N VAL A 151 -4.44 -5.06 25.45
CA VAL A 151 -3.29 -5.69 24.79
C VAL A 151 -2.90 -6.96 25.55
N HIS A 152 -2.66 -8.04 24.80
CA HIS A 152 -2.13 -9.30 25.31
C HIS A 152 -1.16 -9.92 24.30
N ASP A 153 -0.53 -11.03 24.68
CA ASP A 153 0.40 -11.72 23.76
C ASP A 153 -0.36 -12.23 22.54
N GLY A 154 0.10 -11.83 21.35
CA GLY A 154 -0.52 -12.16 20.08
C GLY A 154 -1.62 -11.19 19.62
N THR A 155 -1.86 -10.06 20.30
CA THR A 155 -2.80 -9.03 19.79
C THR A 155 -2.37 -8.59 18.39
N GLY A 156 -3.23 -8.81 17.40
CA GLY A 156 -2.94 -8.51 16.00
C GLY A 156 -2.96 -7.01 15.69
N VAL A 157 -2.17 -6.59 14.71
CA VAL A 157 -2.22 -5.23 14.17
C VAL A 157 -3.05 -5.19 12.89
N VAL A 158 -4.09 -4.37 12.91
CA VAL A 158 -5.03 -4.17 11.81
C VAL A 158 -5.00 -2.72 11.33
N LEU A 159 -5.67 -2.48 10.21
CA LEU A 159 -6.01 -1.14 9.75
C LEU A 159 -7.34 -0.71 10.38
N TRP A 160 -7.39 0.47 10.96
CA TRP A 160 -8.64 1.02 11.47
C TRP A 160 -8.73 2.54 11.27
N GLU A 161 -9.96 3.04 11.23
CA GLU A 161 -10.21 4.48 11.25
C GLU A 161 -9.57 5.10 12.50
N PHE A 162 -8.90 6.25 12.39
CA PHE A 162 -8.33 6.85 13.60
C PHE A 162 -9.43 7.39 14.54
N CYS A 163 -9.69 6.65 15.62
CA CYS A 163 -10.68 6.94 16.65
C CYS A 163 -10.07 7.56 17.92
N LYS A 164 -8.78 7.96 17.89
CA LYS A 164 -8.04 8.55 19.02
C LYS A 164 -7.90 7.61 20.23
N GLY A 165 -7.99 6.30 20.00
CA GLY A 165 -7.79 5.28 21.03
C GLY A 165 -6.32 5.15 21.45
N GLU A 166 -6.07 4.72 22.69
CA GLU A 166 -4.71 4.41 23.14
C GLU A 166 -4.12 3.21 22.37
N ASN A 167 -4.97 2.31 21.88
CA ASN A 167 -4.61 1.17 21.03
C ASN A 167 -4.15 1.56 19.61
N GLN A 168 -4.28 2.84 19.24
CA GLN A 168 -3.88 3.42 17.95
C GLN A 168 -2.70 4.41 18.08
N SER A 169 -2.16 4.56 19.29
CA SER A 169 -1.09 5.49 19.61
C SER A 169 0.21 4.72 19.79
N TRP A 170 1.23 5.04 19.00
CA TRP A 170 2.46 4.27 18.89
C TRP A 170 3.69 5.10 19.21
N LYS A 171 4.71 4.46 19.77
CA LYS A 171 6.05 5.03 19.93
C LYS A 171 7.06 4.15 19.23
N ILE A 172 7.95 4.79 18.47
CA ILE A 172 9.08 4.15 17.79
C ILE A 172 10.34 4.67 18.49
N LEU A 173 10.99 3.83 19.29
CA LEU A 173 12.18 4.21 20.08
C LEU A 173 13.38 3.32 19.73
N PRO A 174 14.60 3.88 19.62
CA PRO A 174 15.78 3.05 19.40
C PRO A 174 15.95 2.04 20.54
N TRP A 175 16.28 0.79 20.21
CA TRP A 175 16.73 -0.17 21.20
C TRP A 175 17.97 0.37 21.92
N GLY A 176 17.92 0.47 23.25
CA GLY A 176 19.02 0.99 24.08
C GLY A 176 19.02 2.51 24.30
N ALA A 177 18.07 3.26 23.73
CA ALA A 177 17.87 4.68 24.06
C ALA A 177 17.16 4.89 25.41
N ASP A 178 16.51 3.84 25.93
CA ASP A 178 15.88 3.85 27.24
C ASP A 178 16.97 3.57 28.28
N GLY A 179 17.53 4.61 28.88
CA GLY A 179 18.30 4.45 30.11
C GLY A 179 17.44 3.78 31.18
N GLY A 180 17.57 2.45 31.34
CA GLY A 180 17.25 1.74 32.58
C GLY A 180 15.79 1.74 33.05
N TYR A 181 14.79 1.48 32.20
CA TYR A 181 13.47 1.04 32.65
C TYR A 181 13.19 -0.40 32.22
N GLY A 182 14.09 -1.30 32.61
CA GLY A 182 13.84 -2.73 32.51
C GLY A 182 12.93 -3.15 33.67
N TYR A 183 11.67 -3.44 33.38
CA TYR A 183 10.86 -4.28 34.28
C TYR A 183 11.41 -5.71 34.19
N GLY A 184 12.49 -5.95 34.96
CA GLY A 184 13.14 -7.24 35.06
C GLY A 184 12.26 -8.25 35.79
N TYR A 185 11.85 -9.29 35.08
CA TYR A 185 11.50 -10.55 35.71
C TYR A 185 12.78 -11.19 36.28
N GLY A 186 12.83 -11.38 37.61
CA GLY A 186 13.75 -12.34 38.24
C GLY A 186 14.33 -11.93 39.58
N GLY A 187 13.73 -12.45 40.66
CA GLY A 187 14.44 -13.14 41.75
C GLY A 187 15.26 -12.35 42.78
N GLY A 188 14.76 -12.34 44.02
CA GLY A 188 15.59 -12.57 45.22
C GLY A 188 16.19 -11.35 45.95
N SER A 189 15.59 -11.05 47.12
CA SER A 189 16.17 -10.40 48.31
C SER A 189 16.94 -9.08 48.16
N SER A 190 16.42 -7.98 48.72
CA SER A 190 16.56 -7.64 50.15
C SER A 190 16.13 -6.19 50.44
N GLY A 191 15.28 -6.02 51.45
CA GLY A 191 15.19 -4.88 52.39
C GLY A 191 15.29 -3.44 51.86
N GLY A 192 14.16 -2.75 51.81
CA GLY A 192 14.09 -1.29 51.79
C GLY A 192 12.63 -0.82 51.83
N GLN A 193 12.19 -0.32 52.99
CA GLN A 193 10.85 0.24 53.20
C GLN A 193 10.72 1.57 52.45
N ASP A 194 9.63 1.78 51.71
CA ASP A 194 9.11 3.12 51.43
C ASP A 194 7.56 3.11 51.40
N PRO A 195 6.88 4.18 51.86
CA PRO A 195 5.59 4.06 52.52
C PRO A 195 4.43 4.67 51.72
N TYR A 196 3.94 4.04 50.66
CA TYR A 196 2.62 4.39 50.09
C TYR A 196 1.97 3.18 49.42
N ALA A 197 1.21 2.42 50.20
CA ALA A 197 0.31 1.39 49.70
C ALA A 197 -1.11 1.98 49.55
N PRO A 198 -1.78 1.84 48.38
CA PRO A 198 -3.21 2.11 48.28
C PRO A 198 -4.02 0.94 48.91
N PRO A 199 -5.23 1.21 49.45
CA PRO A 199 -6.00 0.25 50.23
C PRO A 199 -6.63 -0.87 49.37
N PRO A 200 -6.97 -2.03 49.97
CA PRO A 200 -7.55 -3.16 49.24
C PRO A 200 -9.02 -2.90 48.90
N ALA A 201 -9.40 -3.12 47.63
CA ALA A 201 -10.80 -3.09 47.21
C ALA A 201 -11.51 -4.39 47.59
N TYR A 202 -12.65 -4.23 48.26
CA TYR A 202 -13.58 -5.27 48.67
C TYR A 202 -14.13 -6.07 47.49
N GLY A 203 -14.31 -7.37 47.73
CA GLY A 203 -14.95 -8.30 46.81
C GLY A 203 -16.42 -7.98 46.56
N GLY A 204 -16.83 -8.15 45.30
CA GLY A 204 -18.21 -8.21 44.86
C GLY A 204 -18.27 -9.09 43.63
N GLY A 205 -18.69 -10.34 43.80
CA GLY A 205 -18.88 -11.28 42.71
C GLY A 205 -20.09 -10.86 41.85
N TYR A 206 -19.88 -10.77 40.54
CA TYR A 206 -20.97 -10.79 39.57
C TYR A 206 -20.69 -11.86 38.51
N ARG A 207 -21.68 -12.73 38.34
CA ARG A 207 -21.71 -13.86 37.41
C ARG A 207 -22.19 -13.37 36.04
N PRO A 208 -21.60 -13.81 34.91
CA PRO A 208 -21.97 -13.32 33.57
C PRO A 208 -23.29 -13.95 33.07
N PRO A 209 -24.09 -13.26 32.25
CA PRO A 209 -25.12 -13.89 31.42
C PRO A 209 -24.49 -14.47 30.12
N PRO A 210 -25.16 -15.44 29.46
CA PRO A 210 -24.55 -16.25 28.41
C PRO A 210 -24.47 -15.54 27.05
N ALA A 211 -23.54 -16.04 26.24
CA ALA A 211 -23.20 -15.61 24.89
C ALA A 211 -24.39 -15.52 23.93
N GLY A 212 -24.42 -14.44 23.15
CA GLY A 212 -25.28 -14.25 21.98
C GLY A 212 -24.63 -13.22 21.06
N ALA A 213 -24.31 -13.66 19.84
CA ALA A 213 -23.68 -12.85 18.81
C ALA A 213 -24.65 -11.80 18.25
N GLU A 214 -24.25 -10.52 18.22
CA GLU A 214 -24.81 -9.54 17.29
C GLU A 214 -23.70 -8.64 16.76
N ALA A 215 -23.48 -8.69 15.44
CA ALA A 215 -22.66 -7.73 14.71
C ALA A 215 -23.39 -6.37 14.73
N TYR A 216 -22.73 -5.34 15.24
CA TYR A 216 -23.27 -3.98 15.18
C TYR A 216 -22.96 -3.32 13.82
N PRO A 217 -23.90 -2.55 13.26
CA PRO A 217 -23.69 -1.79 12.02
C PRO A 217 -22.81 -0.55 12.29
N PRO A 218 -22.10 -0.02 11.28
CA PRO A 218 -21.27 1.15 11.45
C PRO A 218 -22.12 2.41 11.72
N PRO A 219 -21.62 3.36 12.54
CA PRO A 219 -22.31 4.61 12.80
C PRO A 219 -22.35 5.51 11.56
N HIS A 220 -23.45 6.25 11.42
CA HIS A 220 -23.72 7.15 10.32
C HIS A 220 -22.67 8.27 10.20
N ALA A 221 -22.25 8.53 8.97
CA ALA A 221 -21.34 9.61 8.60
C ALA A 221 -21.94 10.98 8.96
N HIS A 222 -21.27 11.72 9.83
CA HIS A 222 -21.57 13.13 10.08
C HIS A 222 -20.78 14.01 9.10
N GLY A 223 -21.52 14.64 8.19
CA GLY A 223 -21.28 15.99 7.64
C GLY A 223 -19.88 16.34 7.15
N ALA A 224 -19.68 16.28 5.83
CA ALA A 224 -18.60 16.99 5.16
C ALA A 224 -18.86 18.50 5.21
N GLU A 225 -18.12 19.22 6.07
CA GLU A 225 -18.00 20.67 5.96
C GLU A 225 -17.11 21.02 4.75
N ALA A 226 -17.64 21.87 3.89
CA ALA A 226 -17.01 22.33 2.67
C ALA A 226 -15.78 23.19 2.97
N TYR A 227 -14.58 22.62 2.80
CA TYR A 227 -13.35 23.41 2.72
C TYR A 227 -13.16 23.93 1.29
N ALA A 228 -13.26 25.25 1.13
CA ALA A 228 -12.84 25.97 -0.07
C ALA A 228 -11.31 25.90 -0.22
N PRO A 229 -10.76 25.75 -1.45
CA PRO A 229 -9.32 25.69 -1.66
C PRO A 229 -8.67 27.07 -1.48
N PRO A 230 -7.53 27.19 -0.78
CA PRO A 230 -6.70 28.37 -0.87
C PRO A 230 -5.99 28.40 -2.24
N GLY A 231 -6.03 29.57 -2.88
CA GLY A 231 -5.46 29.79 -4.21
C GLY A 231 -3.97 29.48 -4.28
N ALA A 232 -3.60 28.62 -5.22
CA ALA A 232 -2.21 28.34 -5.57
C ALA A 232 -1.63 29.52 -6.37
N GLY A 233 -1.02 30.47 -5.67
CA GLY A 233 -0.07 31.40 -6.24
C GLY A 233 1.30 30.73 -6.35
N TYR A 234 1.64 30.19 -7.52
CA TYR A 234 3.02 29.90 -7.88
C TYR A 234 3.29 30.45 -9.28
N GLY A 235 4.01 31.57 -9.32
CA GLY A 235 4.53 32.14 -10.55
C GLY A 235 5.70 31.32 -11.07
N TYR A 236 5.62 30.89 -12.32
CA TYR A 236 6.77 30.44 -13.09
C TYR A 236 7.13 31.52 -14.11
N GLY A 237 8.33 32.07 -13.92
CA GLY A 237 8.92 33.06 -14.80
C GLY A 237 9.24 32.48 -16.18
N ASN A 238 8.97 33.31 -17.18
CA ASN A 238 9.34 33.11 -18.58
C ASN A 238 10.83 32.78 -18.75
N LEU A 239 11.14 31.65 -19.35
CA LEU A 239 12.41 31.45 -20.07
C LEU A 239 12.12 30.80 -21.43
N HIS A 240 12.26 31.62 -22.47
CA HIS A 240 12.30 31.21 -23.87
C HIS A 240 13.51 30.29 -24.12
N PRO A 241 13.39 29.24 -24.93
CA PRO A 241 14.56 28.59 -25.55
C PRO A 241 14.96 29.30 -26.85
N PRO A 242 16.27 29.46 -27.16
CA PRO A 242 16.69 29.97 -28.44
C PRO A 242 16.67 28.87 -29.51
N VAL A 243 16.20 29.28 -30.68
CA VAL A 243 16.23 28.56 -31.95
C VAL A 243 17.67 28.40 -32.44
N LEU A 244 18.09 27.18 -32.77
CA LEU A 244 19.20 26.96 -33.69
C LEU A 244 18.84 25.88 -34.72
N ARG A 245 19.04 26.26 -35.98
CA ARG A 245 18.75 25.55 -37.23
C ARG A 245 20.09 25.10 -37.81
N GLY A 246 20.20 23.85 -38.28
CA GLY A 246 21.21 23.48 -39.27
C GLY A 246 21.75 22.05 -39.24
N GLY A 247 21.24 21.21 -40.16
CA GLY A 247 22.06 20.55 -41.18
C GLY A 247 22.61 19.13 -40.94
N GLY A 248 22.34 18.25 -41.91
CA GLY A 248 23.29 17.21 -42.37
C GLY A 248 23.01 15.78 -41.88
N GLY A 249 22.51 14.94 -42.77
CA GLY A 249 22.26 13.51 -42.50
C GLY A 249 23.48 12.61 -42.71
N VAL A 250 23.35 11.36 -42.23
CA VAL A 250 23.99 10.17 -42.83
C VAL A 250 23.23 8.91 -42.43
N ALA A 251 23.09 8.00 -43.39
CA ALA A 251 22.47 6.69 -43.26
C ALA A 251 23.41 5.62 -42.67
N ALA A 252 22.86 4.67 -41.90
CA ALA A 252 23.44 3.34 -41.67
C ALA A 252 22.29 2.39 -41.29
N LYS A 253 21.77 1.60 -42.24
CA LYS A 253 22.10 0.19 -42.52
C LYS A 253 21.63 -0.79 -41.44
N SER A 254 20.53 -1.46 -41.76
CA SER A 254 20.12 -2.77 -41.26
C SER A 254 21.08 -3.88 -41.71
N ILE A 255 21.21 -4.95 -40.90
CA ILE A 255 21.25 -6.40 -41.26
C ILE A 255 21.55 -7.22 -39.96
N PRO A 256 21.06 -8.48 -39.86
CA PRO A 256 20.55 -9.10 -38.62
C PRO A 256 21.45 -10.23 -38.07
N SER A 257 21.10 -10.79 -36.90
CA SER A 257 21.38 -12.20 -36.59
C SER A 257 20.41 -12.77 -35.55
N ASN A 258 19.85 -13.91 -35.93
CA ASN A 258 19.15 -14.88 -35.10
C ASN A 258 20.00 -15.27 -33.87
N ASP A 259 19.34 -15.51 -32.75
CA ASP A 259 19.28 -16.86 -32.19
C ASP A 259 18.09 -16.97 -31.22
N HIS A 260 17.07 -17.69 -31.67
CA HIS A 260 16.08 -18.30 -30.80
C HIS A 260 16.76 -19.38 -29.97
N HIS A 261 16.64 -19.35 -28.65
CA HIS A 261 16.31 -20.54 -27.85
C HIS A 261 15.81 -20.17 -26.45
N ASN A 262 14.52 -20.44 -26.26
CA ASN A 262 13.92 -21.02 -25.05
C ASN A 262 13.78 -20.13 -23.79
N CYS A 263 12.67 -19.40 -23.72
CA CYS A 263 11.92 -19.26 -22.47
C CYS A 263 10.41 -19.44 -22.73
N SER A 264 10.05 -20.64 -23.17
CA SER A 264 8.67 -21.11 -23.20
C SER A 264 8.45 -22.02 -22.01
N ARG A 265 8.26 -21.45 -20.81
CA ARG A 265 7.59 -22.14 -19.68
C ARG A 265 7.19 -21.23 -18.51
N SER A 266 6.29 -20.28 -18.78
CA SER A 266 5.39 -19.71 -17.75
C SER A 266 4.13 -19.06 -18.36
N SER A 267 3.70 -19.51 -19.55
CA SER A 267 2.48 -19.04 -20.23
C SER A 267 1.40 -20.14 -20.25
N GLU A 268 1.27 -20.87 -19.14
CA GLU A 268 0.27 -21.93 -18.98
C GLU A 268 -0.54 -21.67 -17.71
N HIS A 269 -1.23 -20.53 -17.64
CA HIS A 269 -2.39 -20.32 -16.74
C HIS A 269 -3.20 -19.03 -17.00
N MET A 270 -3.05 -18.41 -18.17
CA MET A 270 -4.03 -17.45 -18.70
C MET A 270 -5.03 -18.25 -19.55
N THR A 271 -6.03 -18.83 -18.88
CA THR A 271 -7.07 -19.63 -19.55
C THR A 271 -7.83 -18.78 -20.57
N SER A 272 -8.19 -19.44 -21.68
CA SER A 272 -8.43 -18.90 -23.01
C SER A 272 -9.77 -18.18 -23.27
N ASP A 273 -10.34 -17.44 -22.30
CA ASP A 273 -11.67 -16.79 -22.47
C ASP A 273 -11.76 -15.32 -22.02
N GLN A 274 -10.66 -14.67 -21.65
CA GLN A 274 -10.71 -13.24 -21.31
C GLN A 274 -10.64 -12.38 -22.57
N HIS A 275 -11.81 -12.05 -23.10
CA HIS A 275 -11.97 -11.04 -24.14
C HIS A 275 -11.32 -9.72 -23.71
N ALA A 276 -10.58 -9.11 -24.64
CA ALA A 276 -10.01 -7.79 -24.41
C ALA A 276 -11.13 -6.77 -24.17
N VAL A 277 -10.88 -5.83 -23.27
CA VAL A 277 -11.75 -4.70 -22.97
C VAL A 277 -11.09 -3.38 -23.35
N ARG A 278 -11.92 -2.46 -23.80
CA ARG A 278 -11.63 -1.04 -23.98
C ARG A 278 -12.01 -0.29 -22.71
N VAL A 279 -11.09 0.52 -22.21
CA VAL A 279 -11.33 1.43 -21.09
C VAL A 279 -11.31 2.86 -21.61
N PHE A 280 -12.36 3.64 -21.37
CA PHE A 280 -12.44 5.03 -21.82
C PHE A 280 -13.21 5.91 -20.84
N CYS A 281 -12.91 7.21 -20.91
CA CYS A 281 -13.46 8.23 -20.03
C CYS A 281 -14.57 9.02 -20.75
N LYS A 282 -15.61 9.43 -20.01
CA LYS A 282 -16.74 10.22 -20.54
C LYS A 282 -16.28 11.58 -21.09
N ALA A 283 -15.23 12.18 -20.53
CA ALA A 283 -14.71 13.45 -21.00
C ALA A 283 -14.07 13.38 -22.41
N GLY A 284 -13.72 12.19 -22.90
CA GLY A 284 -13.11 11.95 -24.21
C GLY A 284 -13.38 10.54 -24.70
N GLU A 285 -14.60 10.26 -25.14
CA GLU A 285 -15.04 8.93 -25.56
C GLU A 285 -14.37 8.43 -26.87
N ASP A 286 -13.69 9.30 -27.60
CA ASP A 286 -12.84 8.99 -28.77
C ASP A 286 -11.41 8.61 -28.37
N TYR A 287 -11.07 8.68 -27.08
CA TYR A 287 -9.80 8.22 -26.53
C TYR A 287 -9.97 6.88 -25.81
N SER A 288 -8.88 6.13 -25.70
CA SER A 288 -8.80 4.86 -24.98
C SER A 288 -7.60 4.86 -24.06
N LEU A 289 -7.74 4.18 -22.94
CA LEU A 289 -6.65 3.90 -22.02
C LEU A 289 -5.59 3.06 -22.72
N THR A 290 -4.33 3.47 -22.64
CA THR A 290 -3.19 2.78 -23.24
C THR A 290 -2.02 2.72 -22.27
N ALA A 291 -1.26 1.63 -22.35
CA ALA A 291 0.04 1.54 -21.70
C ALA A 291 1.11 2.11 -22.65
N ARG A 292 1.80 3.18 -22.23
CA ARG A 292 2.83 3.83 -23.05
C ARG A 292 3.97 4.30 -22.16
N ASN A 293 5.21 3.95 -22.51
CA ASN A 293 6.43 4.39 -21.80
C ASN A 293 6.41 4.12 -20.28
N GLY A 294 5.83 3.00 -19.85
CA GLY A 294 5.74 2.64 -18.42
C GLY A 294 4.67 3.39 -17.64
N THR A 295 3.82 4.19 -18.31
CA THR A 295 2.69 4.89 -17.69
C THR A 295 1.36 4.47 -18.32
N VAL A 296 0.27 4.88 -17.68
CA VAL A 296 -1.10 4.73 -18.16
C VAL A 296 -1.61 6.11 -18.58
N CYS A 297 -2.01 6.25 -19.84
CA CYS A 297 -2.57 7.50 -20.36
C CYS A 297 -3.73 7.24 -21.32
N LEU A 298 -4.40 8.31 -21.75
CA LEU A 298 -5.38 8.28 -22.83
C LEU A 298 -4.71 8.61 -24.15
N ALA A 299 -5.07 7.88 -25.21
CA ALA A 299 -4.63 8.12 -26.59
C ALA A 299 -5.82 7.97 -27.55
N PRO A 300 -5.78 8.59 -28.75
CA PRO A 300 -6.83 8.42 -29.74
C PRO A 300 -7.11 6.93 -29.99
N THR A 301 -8.39 6.59 -30.01
CA THR A 301 -8.81 5.19 -30.10
C THR A 301 -8.36 4.59 -31.43
N ASN A 302 -7.60 3.53 -31.33
CA ASN A 302 -7.11 2.77 -32.47
C ASN A 302 -7.27 1.27 -32.16
N PRO A 303 -8.27 0.59 -32.73
CA PRO A 303 -8.46 -0.85 -32.49
C PRO A 303 -7.27 -1.73 -32.89
N ARG A 304 -6.34 -1.20 -33.72
CA ARG A 304 -5.10 -1.87 -34.12
C ARG A 304 -3.93 -1.63 -33.16
N ASP A 305 -4.08 -0.74 -32.19
CA ASP A 305 -3.08 -0.51 -31.15
C ASP A 305 -3.33 -1.49 -30.00
N ASP A 306 -2.60 -2.61 -30.00
CA ASP A 306 -2.75 -3.65 -28.99
C ASP A 306 -2.47 -3.15 -27.55
N TYR A 307 -1.74 -2.03 -27.38
CA TYR A 307 -1.53 -1.43 -26.06
C TYR A 307 -2.81 -0.79 -25.48
N GLN A 308 -3.85 -0.58 -26.29
CA GLN A 308 -5.18 -0.15 -25.85
C GLN A 308 -6.07 -1.33 -25.42
N HIS A 309 -5.58 -2.57 -25.54
CA HIS A 309 -6.31 -3.78 -25.18
C HIS A 309 -5.96 -4.21 -23.77
N TRP A 310 -6.96 -4.22 -22.90
CA TRP A 310 -6.82 -4.62 -21.51
C TRP A 310 -7.56 -5.92 -21.25
N ILE A 311 -7.13 -6.66 -20.25
CA ILE A 311 -7.81 -7.80 -19.68
C ILE A 311 -8.36 -7.34 -18.33
N LYS A 312 -9.68 -7.47 -18.15
CA LYS A 312 -10.31 -7.27 -16.84
C LYS A 312 -10.33 -8.59 -16.09
N ASP A 313 -9.30 -8.82 -15.28
CA ASP A 313 -9.17 -10.06 -14.52
C ASP A 313 -10.06 -10.02 -13.27
N MET A 314 -11.07 -10.89 -13.26
CA MET A 314 -12.07 -11.00 -12.20
C MET A 314 -11.76 -12.12 -11.19
N ARG A 315 -10.59 -12.77 -11.19
CA ARG A 315 -10.32 -13.96 -10.35
C ARG A 315 -10.61 -13.77 -8.85
N HIS A 316 -10.43 -12.55 -8.33
CA HIS A 316 -10.62 -12.23 -6.92
C HIS A 316 -12.03 -11.69 -6.62
N SER A 317 -12.89 -11.56 -7.64
CA SER A 317 -14.21 -10.93 -7.56
C SER A 317 -15.24 -11.67 -6.74
N ASN A 318 -14.94 -12.85 -6.19
CA ASN A 318 -15.86 -13.56 -5.28
C ASN A 318 -15.42 -13.46 -3.82
N LYS A 319 -14.17 -13.04 -3.57
CA LYS A 319 -13.56 -13.01 -2.24
C LYS A 319 -13.29 -11.59 -1.77
N ILE A 320 -13.05 -10.68 -2.70
CA ILE A 320 -12.65 -9.31 -2.40
C ILE A 320 -13.72 -8.34 -2.89
N ARG A 321 -14.09 -7.45 -1.99
CA ARG A 321 -15.07 -6.39 -2.18
C ARG A 321 -14.46 -5.09 -1.69
N ASP A 322 -14.85 -3.96 -2.26
CA ASP A 322 -14.61 -2.68 -1.61
C ASP A 322 -15.56 -2.47 -0.42
N GLU A 323 -15.40 -1.36 0.30
CA GLU A 323 -16.21 -0.98 1.46
C GLU A 323 -17.72 -0.92 1.18
N GLU A 324 -18.12 -0.63 -0.07
CA GLU A 324 -19.51 -0.60 -0.49
C GLU A 324 -20.03 -1.96 -1.00
N GLY A 325 -19.18 -2.99 -1.03
CA GLY A 325 -19.55 -4.33 -1.50
C GLY A 325 -19.41 -4.55 -3.01
N TYR A 326 -18.66 -3.73 -3.75
CA TYR A 326 -18.42 -3.95 -5.18
C TYR A 326 -17.27 -4.92 -5.41
N PRO A 327 -17.38 -5.84 -6.39
CA PRO A 327 -16.37 -6.87 -6.63
C PRO A 327 -15.07 -6.29 -7.20
N ALA A 328 -13.95 -6.78 -6.67
CA ALA A 328 -12.62 -6.40 -7.14
C ALA A 328 -12.24 -7.03 -8.49
N PHE A 329 -11.43 -6.30 -9.27
CA PHE A 329 -10.78 -6.75 -10.49
C PHE A 329 -9.39 -6.13 -10.65
N ALA A 330 -8.54 -6.75 -11.48
CA ALA A 330 -7.32 -6.13 -11.99
C ALA A 330 -7.50 -5.73 -13.46
N LEU A 331 -6.88 -4.63 -13.89
CA LEU A 331 -6.75 -4.27 -15.30
C LEU A 331 -5.34 -4.57 -15.76
N VAL A 332 -5.19 -5.56 -16.63
CA VAL A 332 -3.91 -6.07 -17.12
C VAL A 332 -3.76 -5.72 -18.59
N ASN A 333 -2.69 -5.04 -18.97
CA ASN A 333 -2.43 -4.73 -20.37
C ASN A 333 -2.09 -6.02 -21.13
N LYS A 334 -2.73 -6.24 -22.27
CA LYS A 334 -2.57 -7.48 -23.05
C LYS A 334 -1.18 -7.64 -23.64
N VAL A 335 -0.50 -6.53 -23.95
CA VAL A 335 0.84 -6.56 -24.58
C VAL A 335 1.94 -6.67 -23.55
N THR A 336 1.90 -5.83 -22.51
CA THR A 336 3.00 -5.78 -21.53
C THR A 336 2.86 -6.83 -20.42
N GLY A 337 1.65 -7.34 -20.17
CA GLY A 337 1.36 -8.18 -19.01
C GLY A 337 1.42 -7.43 -17.69
N GLU A 338 1.53 -6.10 -17.72
CA GLU A 338 1.52 -5.25 -16.53
C GLU A 338 0.08 -4.88 -16.16
N CYS A 339 -0.16 -4.70 -14.87
CA CYS A 339 -1.43 -4.24 -14.35
C CYS A 339 -1.32 -2.84 -13.75
N ILE A 340 -2.46 -2.18 -13.65
CA ILE A 340 -2.55 -0.84 -13.05
C ILE A 340 -2.47 -0.97 -11.53
N LYS A 341 -1.47 -0.34 -10.92
CA LYS A 341 -1.23 -0.29 -9.47
C LYS A 341 -1.63 1.07 -8.90
N HIS A 342 -2.08 1.02 -7.65
CA HIS A 342 -2.28 2.14 -6.73
C HIS A 342 -1.02 3.02 -6.63
N SER A 343 -1.20 4.26 -6.17
CA SER A 343 -0.14 5.26 -6.03
C SER A 343 -0.18 5.93 -4.65
N THR A 344 0.64 6.98 -4.44
CA THR A 344 0.86 7.65 -3.15
C THR A 344 -0.34 8.45 -2.64
N GLY A 345 -1.32 8.76 -3.48
CA GLY A 345 -2.52 9.50 -3.08
C GLY A 345 -3.03 10.42 -4.17
N GLN A 346 -3.89 11.38 -3.78
CA GLN A 346 -4.51 12.33 -4.70
C GLN A 346 -3.46 13.10 -5.54
N GLY A 347 -3.73 13.25 -6.84
CA GLY A 347 -2.90 13.97 -7.80
C GLY A 347 -1.74 13.17 -8.37
N HIS A 348 -1.49 11.96 -7.85
CA HIS A 348 -0.38 11.14 -8.33
C HIS A 348 -0.83 10.18 -9.45
N PRO A 349 -0.02 10.02 -10.51
CA PRO A 349 -0.28 9.04 -11.56
C PRO A 349 -0.38 7.62 -11.02
N VAL A 350 -1.28 6.83 -11.60
CA VAL A 350 -1.29 5.38 -11.40
C VAL A 350 -0.05 4.77 -12.07
N LYS A 351 0.37 3.60 -11.60
CA LYS A 351 1.58 2.92 -12.10
C LYS A 351 1.26 1.67 -12.88
N LEU A 352 2.20 1.23 -13.71
CA LEU A 352 2.22 -0.11 -14.28
C LEU A 352 3.22 -0.99 -13.52
N VAL A 353 2.81 -2.22 -13.21
CA VAL A 353 3.66 -3.23 -12.58
C VAL A 353 3.39 -4.62 -13.17
N PRO A 354 4.38 -5.52 -13.22
CA PRO A 354 4.15 -6.90 -13.64
C PRO A 354 3.01 -7.56 -12.87
N TYR A 355 2.04 -8.13 -13.57
CA TYR A 355 0.90 -8.80 -12.93
C TYR A 355 1.29 -10.21 -12.50
N ASN A 356 1.17 -10.52 -11.20
CA ASN A 356 1.33 -11.88 -10.69
C ASN A 356 -0.03 -12.49 -10.32
N PRO A 357 -0.63 -13.31 -11.21
CA PRO A 357 -1.92 -13.94 -10.98
C PRO A 357 -1.97 -14.91 -9.78
N ALA A 358 -0.82 -15.39 -9.30
CA ALA A 358 -0.72 -16.34 -8.19
C ALA A 358 -0.63 -15.65 -6.83
N TYR A 359 -0.38 -14.34 -6.80
CA TYR A 359 -0.26 -13.56 -5.58
C TYR A 359 -1.38 -12.51 -5.51
N GLN A 360 -2.14 -12.55 -4.43
CA GLN A 360 -3.19 -11.56 -4.19
C GLN A 360 -2.54 -10.26 -3.67
N ASP A 361 -2.18 -9.38 -4.60
CA ASP A 361 -1.75 -8.01 -4.31
C ASP A 361 -2.94 -7.06 -4.36
N GLU A 362 -3.41 -6.60 -3.21
CA GLU A 362 -4.51 -5.64 -3.13
C GLU A 362 -4.20 -4.29 -3.80
N SER A 363 -2.91 -3.93 -3.90
CA SER A 363 -2.50 -2.66 -4.49
C SER A 363 -2.71 -2.59 -6.00
N VAL A 364 -3.09 -3.68 -6.67
CA VAL A 364 -3.43 -3.70 -8.11
C VAL A 364 -4.90 -3.95 -8.37
N LEU A 365 -5.71 -3.97 -7.31
CA LEU A 365 -7.13 -4.27 -7.38
C LEU A 365 -7.98 -3.00 -7.33
N TRP A 366 -8.99 -2.98 -8.20
CA TRP A 366 -9.90 -1.87 -8.41
C TRP A 366 -11.34 -2.36 -8.35
N THR A 367 -12.27 -1.45 -8.11
CA THR A 367 -13.71 -1.70 -8.19
C THR A 367 -14.39 -0.71 -9.12
N GLU A 368 -15.54 -1.10 -9.64
CA GLU A 368 -16.45 -0.22 -10.37
C GLU A 368 -17.61 0.14 -9.45
N SER A 369 -17.88 1.43 -9.28
CA SER A 369 -19.01 1.90 -8.47
C SER A 369 -20.37 1.53 -9.07
N ARG A 370 -21.46 1.92 -8.38
CA ARG A 370 -22.76 2.06 -9.05
C ARG A 370 -22.65 2.94 -10.30
N ASP A 371 -23.60 2.76 -11.21
CA ASP A 371 -23.77 3.63 -12.37
C ASP A 371 -24.01 5.09 -11.90
N VAL A 372 -23.16 6.00 -12.37
CA VAL A 372 -23.23 7.44 -12.10
C VAL A 372 -23.83 8.22 -13.29
N GLY A 373 -24.45 7.52 -14.22
CA GLY A 373 -25.21 8.03 -15.36
C GLY A 373 -24.76 7.43 -16.69
N LYS A 374 -25.74 7.00 -17.50
CA LYS A 374 -25.54 6.51 -18.89
C LYS A 374 -24.58 5.32 -19.00
N GLY A 375 -24.53 4.46 -17.98
CA GLY A 375 -23.65 3.29 -17.96
C GLY A 375 -22.20 3.59 -17.57
N PHE A 376 -21.88 4.82 -17.15
CA PHE A 376 -20.55 5.17 -16.66
C PHE A 376 -20.44 4.90 -15.15
N ARG A 377 -19.26 4.54 -14.69
CA ARG A 377 -18.94 4.23 -13.29
C ARG A 377 -17.63 4.89 -12.89
N CYS A 378 -17.40 5.04 -11.60
CA CYS A 378 -16.06 5.37 -11.10
C CYS A 378 -15.23 4.08 -11.04
N VAL A 379 -13.96 4.15 -11.41
CA VAL A 379 -12.98 3.07 -11.16
C VAL A 379 -12.18 3.48 -9.92
N ARG A 380 -12.27 2.72 -8.84
CA ARG A 380 -11.81 3.11 -7.49
C ARG A 380 -10.82 2.11 -6.92
N MET A 381 -9.91 2.57 -6.07
CA MET A 381 -9.02 1.64 -5.35
C MET A 381 -9.84 0.73 -4.45
N VAL A 382 -9.56 -0.58 -4.42
CA VAL A 382 -10.36 -1.53 -3.64
C VAL A 382 -10.33 -1.26 -2.13
N ASN A 383 -9.20 -0.74 -1.63
CA ASN A 383 -8.93 -0.51 -0.21
C ASN A 383 -9.04 0.98 0.19
N ASN A 384 -9.39 1.86 -0.75
CA ASN A 384 -9.62 3.29 -0.51
C ASN A 384 -10.57 3.84 -1.59
N ILE A 385 -11.88 3.68 -1.37
CA ILE A 385 -12.89 4.08 -2.36
C ILE A 385 -13.01 5.60 -2.57
N TYR A 386 -12.35 6.41 -1.73
CA TYR A 386 -12.30 7.85 -1.87
C TYR A 386 -11.41 8.30 -3.03
N LEU A 387 -10.46 7.46 -3.47
CA LEU A 387 -9.58 7.73 -4.60
C LEU A 387 -9.99 6.90 -5.83
N ASN A 388 -10.20 7.60 -6.94
CA ASN A 388 -10.64 7.05 -8.22
C ASN A 388 -9.70 7.41 -9.37
N PHE A 389 -9.84 6.70 -10.49
CA PHE A 389 -9.26 7.12 -11.76
C PHE A 389 -9.79 8.49 -12.16
N ASP A 390 -8.88 9.38 -12.47
CA ASP A 390 -9.13 10.70 -13.01
C ASP A 390 -8.25 10.92 -14.24
N ALA A 391 -8.88 11.27 -15.37
CA ALA A 391 -8.15 11.77 -16.53
C ALA A 391 -7.66 13.19 -16.21
N PHE A 392 -6.38 13.33 -15.92
CA PHE A 392 -5.82 14.53 -15.29
C PHE A 392 -6.02 15.77 -16.16
N HIS A 393 -6.69 16.79 -15.61
CA HIS A 393 -7.10 17.99 -16.35
C HIS A 393 -7.93 17.70 -17.62
N GLY A 394 -8.53 16.51 -17.70
CA GLY A 394 -9.31 16.05 -18.85
C GLY A 394 -10.70 16.69 -18.94
N ASP A 395 -11.10 17.51 -17.96
CA ASP A 395 -12.33 18.29 -18.05
C ASP A 395 -12.18 19.51 -18.97
N LYS A 396 -13.30 20.02 -19.47
CA LYS A 396 -13.31 21.10 -20.47
C LYS A 396 -12.72 22.42 -19.95
N ALA A 397 -12.73 22.68 -18.65
CA ALA A 397 -12.18 23.92 -18.10
C ALA A 397 -10.64 23.93 -18.13
N HIS A 398 -10.01 22.75 -18.19
CA HIS A 398 -8.55 22.60 -18.16
C HIS A 398 -7.94 22.06 -19.46
N GLY A 399 -8.70 22.07 -20.56
CA GLY A 399 -8.23 21.72 -21.91
C GLY A 399 -8.86 20.47 -22.51
N GLY A 400 -9.55 19.67 -21.70
CA GLY A 400 -10.16 18.42 -22.15
C GLY A 400 -9.15 17.28 -22.28
N VAL A 401 -9.66 16.09 -22.58
CA VAL A 401 -8.82 14.92 -22.91
C VAL A 401 -8.09 15.16 -24.24
N HIS A 402 -6.80 14.80 -24.27
CA HIS A 402 -5.94 14.82 -25.46
C HIS A 402 -5.00 13.60 -25.46
N ASP A 403 -4.23 13.41 -26.54
CA ASP A 403 -3.22 12.33 -26.59
C ASP A 403 -2.18 12.55 -25.48
N GLY A 404 -1.94 11.51 -24.69
CA GLY A 404 -1.05 11.54 -23.54
C GLY A 404 -1.67 12.07 -22.24
N THR A 405 -2.98 12.36 -22.16
CA THR A 405 -3.61 12.70 -20.88
C THR A 405 -3.38 11.59 -19.86
N GLU A 406 -2.67 11.90 -18.77
CA GLU A 406 -2.33 10.94 -17.72
C GLU A 406 -3.56 10.52 -16.92
N VAL A 407 -3.52 9.30 -16.38
CA VAL A 407 -4.50 8.85 -15.38
C VAL A 407 -3.89 8.95 -14.00
N VAL A 408 -4.53 9.74 -13.14
CA VAL A 408 -4.12 9.97 -11.75
C VAL A 408 -5.17 9.46 -10.77
N LEU A 409 -4.79 9.37 -9.51
CA LEU A 409 -5.74 9.20 -8.42
C LEU A 409 -6.33 10.55 -8.04
N TRP A 410 -7.66 10.64 -7.90
CA TRP A 410 -8.28 11.86 -7.38
C TRP A 410 -9.49 11.55 -6.50
N LYS A 411 -9.84 12.50 -5.63
CA LYS A 411 -11.10 12.42 -4.88
C LYS A 411 -12.30 12.55 -5.81
N TRP A 412 -13.43 11.95 -5.48
CA TRP A 412 -14.62 12.10 -6.32
C TRP A 412 -15.11 13.56 -6.33
N CYS A 413 -15.15 14.16 -7.52
CA CYS A 413 -15.58 15.54 -7.77
C CYS A 413 -16.76 15.61 -8.75
N GLU A 414 -17.38 14.48 -9.08
CA GLU A 414 -18.50 14.36 -10.02
C GLU A 414 -18.19 14.77 -11.48
N GLY A 415 -16.92 15.00 -11.80
CA GLY A 415 -16.46 15.39 -13.13
C GLY A 415 -16.61 14.30 -14.18
N ASP A 416 -16.77 14.70 -15.45
CA ASP A 416 -16.83 13.75 -16.58
C ASP A 416 -15.49 13.02 -16.79
N ASN A 417 -14.38 13.62 -16.35
CA ASN A 417 -13.03 13.06 -16.38
C ASN A 417 -12.81 11.90 -15.39
N GLN A 418 -13.77 11.65 -14.49
CA GLN A 418 -13.74 10.56 -13.49
C GLN A 418 -14.76 9.46 -13.76
N ARG A 419 -15.45 9.53 -14.90
CA ARG A 419 -16.53 8.63 -15.30
C ARG A 419 -16.03 7.73 -16.41
N TRP A 420 -15.99 6.43 -16.14
CA TRP A 420 -15.33 5.45 -17.00
C TRP A 420 -16.30 4.38 -17.48
N LYS A 421 -15.98 3.81 -18.63
CA LYS A 421 -16.58 2.59 -19.15
C LYS A 421 -15.49 1.58 -19.44
N ILE A 422 -15.77 0.34 -19.06
CA ILE A 422 -14.97 -0.84 -19.39
C ILE A 422 -15.87 -1.76 -20.19
N LEU A 423 -15.67 -1.82 -21.52
CA LEU A 423 -16.51 -2.58 -22.44
C LEU A 423 -15.67 -3.58 -23.23
N PRO A 424 -16.21 -4.70 -23.70
CA PRO A 424 -15.52 -5.55 -24.68
C PRO A 424 -15.06 -4.73 -25.90
N TRP A 425 -13.88 -5.06 -26.42
CA TRP A 425 -13.36 -4.51 -27.68
C TRP A 425 -14.14 -4.95 -28.91
#